data_AF-A0A7J2JJE2-F1
#
_entry.id   AF-A0A7J2JJE2-F1
#
_cell.length_a   1.000
_cell.length_b   1.000
_cell.length_c   1.000
_cell.angle_alpha   90.00
_cell.angle_beta   90.00
_cell.angle_gamma   90.00
#
_symmetry.space_group_name_H-M   'P 1'
#
loop_
_entity.id
_entity.type
_entity.pdbx_description
1 polymer ?
#
loop_
_entity_poly.entity_id
_entity_poly.type
_entity_poly.pdbx_seq_one_letter_code
_entity_poly.pdbx_strand_id
1 'polypeptide(L)' 'MASKQPKKQRKAVYQSSLHRRRKMLVAPLSPQLRGEYGVRNLPVRKGDTVLIMRGDHIGVEG' A
#
# COMPACT_ATOMS: atom_id res chain seq x y z
N MET A 1 -12.71 15.26 -6.85
CA MET A 1 -13.66 14.90 -5.77
C MET A 1 -14.03 13.41 -5.88
N ALA A 2 -13.91 12.65 -4.79
CA ALA A 2 -14.32 11.25 -4.76
C ALA A 2 -15.87 11.16 -4.64
N SER A 3 -16.51 10.28 -5.42
CA SER A 3 -17.97 10.08 -5.34
C SER A 3 -18.38 9.58 -3.94
N LYS A 4 -19.43 10.17 -3.35
CA LYS A 4 -19.98 9.69 -2.06
C LYS A 4 -20.72 8.34 -2.18
N GLN A 5 -20.97 7.84 -3.40
CA GLN A 5 -21.73 6.62 -3.63
C GLN A 5 -20.83 5.36 -3.48
N PRO A 6 -21.09 4.47 -2.50
CA PRO A 6 -20.23 3.30 -2.23
C PRO A 6 -20.12 2.32 -3.40
N LYS A 7 -21.21 2.16 -4.19
CA LYS A 7 -21.23 1.29 -5.37
C LYS A 7 -20.24 1.78 -6.44
N LYS A 8 -20.17 3.09 -6.67
CA LYS A 8 -19.25 3.69 -7.65
C LYS A 8 -17.78 3.57 -7.20
N GLN A 9 -17.52 3.75 -5.91
CA GLN A 9 -16.17 3.59 -5.35
C GLN A 9 -15.64 2.16 -5.49
N ARG A 10 -16.44 1.16 -5.11
CA ARG A 10 -16.07 -0.26 -5.25
C ARG A 10 -15.82 -0.65 -6.71
N LYS A 11 -16.68 -0.20 -7.64
CA LYS A 11 -16.51 -0.42 -9.08
C LYS A 11 -15.20 0.19 -9.60
N ALA A 12 -14.84 1.39 -9.16
CA ALA A 12 -13.62 2.07 -9.58
C ALA A 12 -12.34 1.34 -9.15
N VAL A 13 -12.31 0.78 -7.94
CA VAL A 13 -11.17 -0.01 -7.46
C VAL A 13 -11.04 -1.31 -8.27
N TYR A 14 -12.15 -2.04 -8.46
CA TYR A 14 -12.17 -3.30 -9.20
C TYR A 14 -11.73 -3.13 -10.66
N GLN A 15 -12.24 -2.11 -11.35
CA GLN A 15 -11.96 -1.82 -12.76
C GLN A 15 -10.71 -0.96 -12.99
N SER A 16 -9.88 -0.75 -11.96
CA SER A 16 -8.68 0.09 -12.08
C SER A 16 -7.65 -0.51 -13.06
N SER A 17 -7.00 0.37 -13.84
CA SER A 17 -5.90 0.02 -14.74
C SER A 17 -4.63 -0.40 -13.98
N LEU A 18 -3.71 -1.11 -14.64
CA LEU A 18 -2.48 -1.64 -14.01
C LEU A 18 -1.63 -0.57 -13.32
N HIS A 19 -1.42 0.58 -13.97
CA HIS A 19 -0.63 1.67 -13.38
C HIS A 19 -1.31 2.28 -12.14
N ARG A 20 -2.65 2.26 -12.07
CA ARG A 20 -3.41 2.70 -10.88
C ARG A 20 -3.36 1.65 -9.78
N ARG A 21 -3.49 0.37 -10.11
CA ARG A 21 -3.33 -0.75 -9.15
C ARG A 21 -1.98 -0.69 -8.44
N ARG A 22 -0.90 -0.45 -9.20
CA ARG A 22 0.45 -0.26 -8.64
C ARG A 22 0.52 0.90 -7.64
N LYS A 23 -0.15 2.03 -7.91
CA LYS A 23 -0.20 3.17 -6.98
C LYS A 23 -1.07 2.93 -5.75
N MET A 24 -2.00 1.99 -5.80
CA MET A 24 -2.83 1.61 -4.65
C MET A 24 -2.14 0.57 -3.75
N LEU A 25 -1.25 -0.25 -4.31
CA LEU A 25 -0.47 -1.25 -3.57
C LEU A 25 0.73 -0.61 -2.88
N VAL A 26 0.48 0.02 -1.73
CA VAL A 26 1.44 0.85 -1.00
C VAL A 26 1.56 0.39 0.45
N ALA A 27 2.79 0.39 0.97
CA ALA A 27 3.09 0.04 2.35
C ALA A 27 3.76 1.22 3.09
N PRO A 28 3.57 1.33 4.42
CA PRO A 28 4.28 2.32 5.22
C PRO A 28 5.75 1.95 5.37
N LEU A 29 6.63 2.95 5.33
CA LEU A 29 8.04 2.74 5.67
C LEU A 29 8.22 2.54 7.17
N SER A 30 9.28 1.80 7.54
CA SER A 30 9.71 1.64 8.93
C SER A 30 10.02 3.02 9.56
N PRO A 31 9.93 3.16 10.89
CA PRO A 31 10.18 4.44 11.55
C PRO A 31 11.57 5.03 11.21
N GLN A 32 12.59 4.19 11.09
CA GLN A 32 13.95 4.58 10.73
C GLN A 32 14.01 5.15 9.31
N LEU A 33 13.49 4.40 8.33
CA LEU A 33 13.46 4.82 6.92
C LEU A 33 12.56 6.04 6.70
N ARG A 34 11.48 6.17 7.47
CA ARG A 34 10.60 7.34 7.42
C ARG A 34 11.33 8.61 7.89
N GLY A 35 12.19 8.49 8.90
CA GLY A 35 13.02 9.59 9.39
C GLY A 35 14.08 10.01 8.36
N GLU A 36 14.73 9.03 7.73
CA GLU A 36 15.80 9.27 6.75
C GLU A 36 15.28 9.90 5.45
N TYR A 37 14.21 9.33 4.87
CA TYR A 37 13.72 9.75 3.55
C TYR A 37 12.58 10.77 3.62
N GLY A 38 12.00 11.02 4.80
CA GLY A 38 10.86 11.94 4.97
C GLY A 38 9.56 11.49 4.29
N VAL A 39 9.51 10.26 3.76
CA VAL A 39 8.35 9.69 3.06
C VAL A 39 7.61 8.73 3.97
N ARG A 40 6.27 8.88 4.05
CA ARG A 40 5.44 8.02 4.89
C ARG A 40 5.29 6.60 4.30
N ASN A 41 4.99 6.52 3.01
CA ASN A 41 4.63 5.28 2.33
C ASN A 41 5.24 5.19 0.92
N LEU A 42 5.55 3.98 0.45
CA LEU A 42 6.01 3.71 -0.91
C LEU A 42 5.28 2.51 -1.55
N PRO A 43 5.13 2.48 -2.89
CA PRO A 43 4.63 1.30 -3.60
C PRO A 43 5.60 0.12 -3.43
N VAL A 44 5.06 -1.04 -3.06
CA VAL A 44 5.86 -2.26 -2.82
C VAL A 44 6.50 -2.75 -4.12
N ARG A 45 7.78 -3.14 -4.07
CA ARG A 45 8.51 -3.69 -5.21
C ARG A 45 9.09 -5.06 -4.88
N LYS A 46 9.37 -5.83 -5.93
CA LYS A 46 10.10 -7.10 -5.79
C LYS A 46 11.55 -6.79 -5.42
N GLY A 47 12.03 -7.40 -4.34
CA GLY A 47 13.37 -7.19 -3.79
C GLY A 47 13.41 -6.31 -2.53
N ASP A 48 12.30 -5.69 -2.15
CA ASP A 48 12.17 -5.00 -0.87
C ASP A 48 11.93 -6.04 0.25
N THR A 49 12.51 -5.82 1.43
CA THR A 49 12.19 -6.58 2.65
C THR A 49 11.03 -5.92 3.38
N VAL A 50 10.05 -6.72 3.81
CA VAL A 50 8.85 -6.26 4.49
C VAL A 50 8.64 -7.01 5.80
N LEU A 51 7.98 -6.34 6.75
CA LEU A 51 7.50 -6.92 8.01
C LEU A 51 5.97 -6.99 7.98
N ILE A 52 5.41 -8.15 8.27
CA ILE A 52 3.95 -8.32 8.35
C ILE A 52 3.44 -7.79 9.69
N MET A 53 2.58 -6.77 9.65
CA MET A 53 2.08 -6.05 10.83
C MET A 53 0.74 -6.55 11.37
N ARG A 54 -0.07 -7.26 10.56
CA ARG A 54 -1.44 -7.72 10.88
C ARG A 54 -1.73 -9.08 10.21
N GLY A 55 -2.65 -9.86 10.76
CA GLY A 55 -3.05 -11.19 10.26
C GLY A 55 -2.44 -12.35 11.07
N ASP A 56 -2.47 -13.57 10.53
CA ASP A 56 -1.93 -14.74 11.23
C ASP A 56 -0.39 -14.80 11.20
N HIS A 57 0.23 -14.14 10.20
CA HIS A 57 1.68 -14.08 10.00
C HIS A 57 2.33 -12.83 10.61
N ILE A 58 1.74 -12.24 11.65
CA ILE A 58 2.33 -11.05 12.30
C ILE A 58 3.74 -11.36 12.80
N GLY A 59 4.68 -10.45 12.54
CA GLY A 59 6.07 -10.57 12.99
C GLY A 59 6.99 -11.32 12.03
N VAL A 60 6.45 -11.85 10.92
CA VAL A 60 7.27 -12.47 9.87
C VAL A 60 7.90 -11.41 8.98
N GLU A 61 9.20 -11.55 8.73
CA GLU A 61 10.00 -10.71 7.83
C GLU A 61 10.38 -11.49 6.57
N GLY A 62 10.38 -10.83 5.42
CA GLY A 62 10.79 -11.43 4.14
C GLY A 62 10.68 -10.51 2.93
#